data_AF-D2N2J4-F1
#
_entry.id   AF-D2N2J4-F1
#
_cell.length_a   1.000
_cell.length_b   1.000
_cell.length_c   1.000
_cell.angle_alpha   90.00
_cell.angle_beta   90.00
_cell.angle_gamma   90.00
#
_symmetry.space_group_name_H-M   'P 1'
#
loop_
_entity.id
_entity.type
_entity.pdbx_description
1 polymer ?
#
loop_
_entity_poly.entity_id
_entity_poly.type
_entity_poly.pdbx_seq_one_letter_code
_entity_poly.pdbx_strand_id
1 'polypeptide(L)' 'MSGRGKGGKVRSKAKTRSSRAGLQFPVGRVHRFLRKGNYAQRVGAGA' A
#
# COMPACT_ATOMS: atom_id res chain seq x y z
N MET A 1 22.48 7.44 23.49
CA MET A 1 21.92 6.57 22.42
C MET A 1 20.53 7.07 22.03
N SER A 2 20.39 7.92 21.01
CA SER A 2 19.08 8.35 20.52
C SER A 2 19.05 8.22 19.00
N GLY A 3 18.66 7.03 18.53
CA GLY A 3 18.43 6.73 17.13
C GLY A 3 16.94 6.50 16.92
N ARG A 4 16.13 7.57 16.98
CA ARG A 4 14.72 7.45 16.60
C ARG A 4 14.66 7.33 15.07
N GLY A 5 14.64 6.09 14.59
CA GLY A 5 14.49 5.77 13.16
C GLY A 5 13.26 6.47 12.57
N LYS A 6 13.23 6.57 11.23
CA LYS A 6 12.28 7.34 10.38
C LYS A 6 10.76 7.02 10.54
N GLY A 7 10.31 6.48 11.67
CA GLY A 7 8.91 6.18 12.00
C GLY A 7 8.29 7.06 13.09
N GLY A 8 9.01 8.05 13.62
CA GLY A 8 8.65 8.79 14.84
C GLY A 8 7.79 10.06 14.69
N LYS A 9 7.12 10.31 13.55
CA LYS A 9 6.19 11.45 13.40
C LYS A 9 4.74 10.98 13.57
N VAL A 10 3.92 11.78 14.25
CA VAL A 10 2.46 11.60 14.37
C VAL A 10 1.91 11.32 12.97
N ARG A 11 1.33 10.12 12.79
CA ARG A 11 0.85 9.66 11.48
C ARG A 11 -0.34 10.54 11.06
N SER A 12 -0.09 11.49 10.16
CA SER A 12 -1.17 12.13 9.41
C SER A 12 -1.93 11.09 8.59
N LYS A 13 -3.20 11.37 8.28
CA LYS A 13 -4.05 10.43 7.52
C LYS A 13 -3.35 10.06 6.20
N ALA A 14 -2.94 8.80 6.09
CA ALA A 14 -2.19 8.34 4.94
C ALA A 14 -3.06 8.42 3.67
N LYS A 15 -2.55 9.04 2.60
CA LYS A 15 -3.19 9.01 1.28
C LYS A 15 -3.30 7.56 0.79
N THR A 16 -4.44 7.18 0.23
CA THR A 16 -4.72 5.82 -0.25
C THR A 16 -3.92 5.53 -1.54
N ARG A 17 -3.74 4.24 -1.88
CA ARG A 17 -3.08 3.86 -3.13
C ARG A 17 -3.87 4.34 -4.36
N SER A 18 -5.19 4.30 -4.31
CA SER A 18 -6.06 4.84 -5.36
C SER A 18 -5.86 6.34 -5.57
N SER A 19 -5.83 7.14 -4.49
CA SER A 19 -5.64 8.59 -4.64
C SER A 19 -4.24 8.96 -5.10
N ARG A 20 -3.21 8.16 -4.79
CA ARG A 20 -1.86 8.35 -5.34
C ARG A 20 -1.76 7.98 -6.82
N ALA A 21 -2.53 6.98 -7.25
CA ALA A 21 -2.56 6.53 -8.64
C ALA A 21 -3.52 7.35 -9.54
N GLY A 22 -4.37 8.21 -8.96
CA GLY A 22 -5.38 8.96 -9.71
C GLY A 22 -6.53 8.10 -10.22
N LEU A 23 -6.79 6.95 -9.58
CA LEU A 23 -7.76 5.97 -10.05
C LEU A 23 -9.01 5.97 -9.17
N GLN A 24 -10.18 5.87 -9.82
CA GLN A 24 -11.47 5.77 -9.13
C GLN A 24 -11.68 4.40 -8.47
N PHE A 25 -11.10 3.36 -9.05
CA PHE A 25 -11.28 2.01 -8.53
C PHE A 25 -10.31 1.70 -7.36
N PRO A 26 -10.66 0.73 -6.49
CA PRO A 26 -9.95 0.48 -5.25
C PRO A 26 -8.69 -0.38 -5.47
N VAL A 27 -7.58 0.24 -5.92
CA VAL A 27 -6.28 -0.41 -6.18
C VAL A 27 -5.85 -1.32 -5.02
N GLY A 28 -6.02 -0.85 -3.78
CA GLY A 28 -5.62 -1.64 -2.61
C GLY A 28 -6.42 -2.92 -2.41
N ARG A 29 -7.69 -2.93 -2.84
CA ARG A 29 -8.58 -4.10 -2.79
C ARG A 29 -8.24 -5.07 -3.91
N VAL A 30 -8.00 -4.58 -5.12
CA VAL A 30 -7.58 -5.40 -6.27
C VAL A 30 -6.30 -6.14 -5.92
N HIS A 31 -5.27 -5.43 -5.43
CA HIS A 31 -4.02 -6.05 -4.99
C HIS A 31 -4.21 -7.10 -3.87
N ARG A 32 -5.19 -6.92 -2.97
CA ARG A 32 -5.52 -7.94 -1.96
C ARG A 32 -6.13 -9.19 -2.59
N PHE A 33 -7.05 -9.03 -3.54
CA PHE A 33 -7.65 -10.17 -4.23
C PHE A 33 -6.64 -10.90 -5.11
N LEU A 34 -5.72 -10.20 -5.78
CA LEU A 34 -4.64 -10.84 -6.53
C LEU A 34 -3.75 -11.72 -5.65
N ARG A 35 -3.47 -11.29 -4.41
CA ARG A 35 -2.70 -12.11 -3.45
C ARG A 35 -3.50 -13.29 -2.88
N LYS A 36 -4.79 -13.09 -2.61
CA LYS A 36 -5.65 -14.15 -2.05
C LYS A 36 -6.06 -15.18 -3.11
N GLY A 37 -6.14 -14.79 -4.37
CA GLY A 37 -6.52 -15.66 -5.48
C GLY A 37 -5.39 -16.58 -5.97
N ASN A 38 -4.23 -16.58 -5.30
CA ASN A 38 -3.08 -17.45 -5.62
C ASN A 38 -2.61 -17.38 -7.08
N TYR A 39 -2.81 -16.24 -7.76
CA TYR A 39 -2.44 -16.08 -9.17
C TYR A 39 -0.92 -16.06 -9.39
N ALA A 40 -0.14 -15.67 -8.38
CA ALA A 40 1.31 -15.68 -8.42
C ALA A 40 1.88 -15.75 -7.00
N GLN A 41 3.09 -16.30 -6.85
CA GLN A 41 3.80 -16.35 -5.57
C GLN A 41 4.05 -14.94 -4.99
N ARG A 42 4.25 -13.94 -5.86
CA ARG A 42 4.44 -12.54 -5.47
C ARG A 42 3.64 -11.63 -6.40
N VAL A 43 3.03 -10.59 -5.81
CA VAL A 43 2.36 -9.51 -6.54
C VAL A 43 3.13 -8.22 -6.28
N GLY A 44 3.61 -7.58 -7.36
CA GLY A 44 4.37 -6.33 -7.31
C GLY A 44 3.53 -5.16 -6.80
N ALA A 45 4.17 -4.13 -6.24
CA ALA A 45 3.46 -2.98 -5.67
C ALA A 45 2.83 -2.05 -6.72
N GLY A 46 3.27 -2.13 -7.98
CA GLY A 46 2.72 -1.41 -9.13
C GLY A 46 1.64 -2.18 -9.90
N ALA A 47 1.30 -3.39 -9.44
CA ALA A 47 0.20 -4.20 -9.94
C ALA A 47 -1.07 -4.02 -9.08
#